data_AF-A0A3D1QDN8-F1
#
_entry.id   AF-A0A3D1QDN8-F1
#
_cell.length_a   1.000
_cell.length_b   1.000
_cell.length_c   1.000
_cell.angle_alpha   90.00
_cell.angle_beta   90.00
_cell.angle_gamma   90.00
#
_symmetry.space_group_name_H-M   'P 1'
#
loop_
_entity.id
_entity.type
_entity.pdbx_description
1 polymer ?
#
loop_
_entity_poly.entity_id
_entity_poly.type
_entity_poly.pdbx_seq_one_letter_code
_entity_poly.pdbx_strand_id
1 'polypeptide(L)' 'MHLTERITVNPEVCHGQACISGTRIMVSIIL' A
#
# COMPACT_ATOMS: atom_id res chain seq x y z
N MET A 1 -2.02 5.61 -17.36
CA MET A 1 -1.79 4.58 -16.31
C MET A 1 -1.25 5.29 -15.07
N HIS A 2 -2.11 5.58 -14.09
CA HIS A 2 -1.72 6.29 -12.87
C HIS A 2 -1.50 5.25 -11.76
N LEU A 3 -0.23 4.99 -11.38
CA LEU A 3 0.12 3.92 -10.44
C LEU A 3 -0.42 4.17 -9.01
N THR A 4 -0.66 5.43 -8.68
CA THR A 4 -1.10 5.91 -7.36
C THR A 4 -2.46 5.37 -6.94
N GLU A 5 -3.33 4.97 -7.87
CA GLU A 5 -4.64 4.38 -7.53
C GLU A 5 -4.54 2.97 -6.94
N ARG A 6 -3.38 2.31 -7.07
CA ARG A 6 -3.15 0.95 -6.56
C ARG A 6 -2.42 0.92 -5.22
N ILE A 7 -2.10 2.08 -4.65
CA ILE A 7 -1.38 2.20 -3.39
C ILE A 7 -2.21 3.02 -2.41
N THR A 8 -2.43 2.47 -1.23
CA THR A 8 -3.15 3.12 -0.13
C THR A 8 -2.27 3.26 1.09
N VAL A 9 -2.47 4.34 1.83
CA VAL A 9 -1.86 4.59 3.14
C VAL A 9 -3.00 4.77 4.14
N ASN A 10 -3.12 3.84 5.08
CA ASN A 10 -4.15 3.89 6.14
C ASN A 10 -3.49 3.52 7.48
N PRO A 11 -3.58 4.33 8.54
CA PRO A 11 -3.00 4.02 9.86
C PRO A 11 -3.42 2.66 10.45
N GLU A 12 -4.65 2.23 10.17
CA GLU A 12 -5.22 0.96 10.66
C GLU A 12 -4.76 -0.26 9.82
N VAL A 13 -4.16 -0.03 8.64
CA VAL A 13 -3.75 -1.07 7.70
C VAL A 13 -2.25 -0.95 7.44
N CYS A 14 -1.50 -2.04 7.56
CA CYS A 14 -0.06 -2.01 7.38
C CYS A 14 0.68 -0.98 8.27
N HIS A 15 0.15 -0.71 9.47
CA HIS A 15 0.76 0.22 10.43
C HIS A 15 0.94 1.65 9.89
N GLY A 16 0.09 2.08 8.95
CA GLY A 16 0.21 3.38 8.30
C GLY A 16 1.28 3.45 7.21
N GLN A 17 1.82 2.31 6.78
CA GLN A 17 2.76 2.23 5.67
C GLN A 17 2.04 2.06 4.32
N ALA A 18 2.75 2.35 3.23
CA ALA A 18 2.22 2.19 1.89
C ALA A 18 1.99 0.71 1.55
N CYS A 19 0.75 0.39 1.19
CA CYS A 19 0.32 -0.96 0.85
C CYS A 19 -0.43 -1.00 -0.48
N ILE A 20 -0.33 -2.13 -1.19
CA ILE A 20 -1.09 -2.35 -2.43
C ILE A 20 -2.58 -2.43 -2.08
N SER A 21 -3.38 -1.56 -2.69
CA SER A 21 -4.82 -1.44 -2.44
C SER A 21 -5.54 -2.78 -2.60
N GLY A 22 -6.41 -3.10 -1.64
CA GLY A 22 -7.10 -4.38 -1.56
C GLY A 22 -6.28 -5.54 -0.99
N THR A 23 -5.02 -5.30 -0.61
CA THR A 23 -4.15 -6.28 0.04
C THR A 23 -3.55 -5.74 1.34
N ARG A 24 -2.80 -6.58 2.05
CA ARG A 24 -1.93 -6.16 3.16
C ARG A 24 -0.44 -6.38 2.83
N ILE A 25 -0.10 -6.28 1.54
CA ILE A 25 1.28 -6.40 1.06
C ILE A 25 1.90 -5.02 1.04
N MET A 26 2.94 -4.84 1.85
CA MET A 26 3.70 -3.60 1.92
C MET A 26 4.51 -3.41 0.64
N VAL A 27 4.55 -2.18 0.15
CA VAL A 27 5.34 -1.82 -1.05
C VAL A 27 6.84 -2.08 -0.83
N SER A 28 7.32 -1.93 0.41
CA SER A 28 8.71 -2.18 0.84
C SER A 28 9.17 -3.64 0.75
N ILE A 29 8.26 -4.60 0.54
CA ILE A 29 8.63 -5.99 0.34
C ILE A 29 9.04 -6.27 -1.12
N ILE A 30 8.60 -5.42 -2.06
CA ILE A 30 8.80 -5.61 -3.50
C ILE A 30 9.96 -4.75 -4.03
N LEU A 31 10.14 -3.55 -3.47
CA LEU A 31 11.18 -2.57 -3.80
C LEU A 31 12.37 -2.69 -2.85
#